data_AF-A0A162QMD2-F1
#
_entry.id   AF-A0A162QMD2-F1
#
_cell.length_a   1.000
_cell.length_b   1.000
_cell.length_c   1.000
_cell.angle_alpha   90.00
_cell.angle_beta   90.00
_cell.angle_gamma   90.00
#
_symmetry.space_group_name_H-M   'P 1'
#
loop_
_entity.id
_entity.type
_entity.pdbx_description
1 polymer ?
#
loop_
_entity_poly.entity_id
_entity_poly.type
_entity_poly.pdbx_seq_one_letter_code
_entity_poly.pdbx_strand_id
1 'polypeptide(L)'
;MQVIDSTNGTELASFFAFESTYTGGVNVARGDLTGDAIPDLIVTARAGGGPRVVVLDGKTGAEVRSFFAFEESFTGGVNAAVGDLNGDGIADIILTPGVGGSPRVRAFDGASGAELLSFFAYDGSFRGGATIAVGDVNGDGIADLVTAPGAGGGPNVRIFDGKTATELRSFFAFDPNFRGGITAAVGDVTGDGFAEIFVGAGAGGSPLVNSYNGQTGSLINSFNAYDSGFNGGVAVGFSPDGNGDPRLVVAPLTKPGAIKSYRFDAGNILINNASQIGFADVGASIG
;
A
#
# COMPACT_ATOMS: atom_id res chain seq x y z
N MET A 1 19.49 -1.02 0.10
CA MET A 1 18.43 -1.03 1.13
C MET A 1 19.04 -1.48 2.44
N GLN A 2 18.59 -0.93 3.56
CA GLN A 2 18.98 -1.35 4.92
C GLN A 2 17.75 -1.94 5.61
N VAL A 3 17.93 -3.04 6.33
CA VAL A 3 16.97 -3.63 7.26
C VAL A 3 17.39 -3.19 8.65
N ILE A 4 16.47 -2.62 9.41
CA ILE A 4 16.73 -2.02 10.72
C ILE A 4 15.87 -2.72 11.77
N ASP A 5 16.46 -3.02 12.93
CA ASP A 5 15.73 -3.46 14.11
C ASP A 5 14.86 -2.31 14.60
N SER A 6 13.54 -2.49 14.53
CA SER A 6 12.57 -1.47 14.92
C SER A 6 12.62 -1.12 16.42
N THR A 7 13.24 -1.95 17.25
CA THR A 7 13.30 -1.74 18.71
C THR A 7 14.44 -0.81 19.12
N ASN A 8 15.56 -0.84 18.39
CA ASN A 8 16.80 -0.17 18.80
C ASN A 8 17.51 0.58 17.66
N GLY A 9 16.98 0.55 16.44
CA GLY A 9 17.53 1.26 15.28
C GLY A 9 18.82 0.67 14.72
N THR A 10 19.22 -0.52 15.16
CA THR A 10 20.44 -1.18 14.67
C THR A 10 20.21 -1.72 13.27
N GLU A 11 21.15 -1.50 12.35
CA GLU A 11 21.12 -2.15 11.04
C GLU A 11 21.33 -3.67 11.22
N LEU A 12 20.33 -4.45 10.79
CA LEU A 12 20.36 -5.92 10.79
C LEU A 12 20.97 -6.47 9.51
N ALA A 13 20.75 -5.81 8.37
CA ALA A 13 21.30 -6.19 7.08
C ALA A 13 21.31 -5.02 6.09
N SER A 14 22.18 -5.08 5.08
CA SER A 14 22.08 -4.23 3.89
C SER A 14 22.41 -5.00 2.63
N PHE A 15 21.65 -4.73 1.58
CA PHE A 15 21.81 -5.37 0.28
C PHE A 15 21.22 -4.51 -0.86
N PHE A 16 21.61 -4.84 -2.09
CA PHE A 16 21.08 -4.24 -3.30
C PHE A 16 20.04 -5.18 -3.92
N ALA A 17 18.78 -4.73 -4.04
CA ALA A 17 17.72 -5.49 -4.71
C ALA A 17 17.78 -5.34 -6.25
N PHE A 18 18.40 -4.27 -6.73
CA PHE A 18 18.66 -3.98 -8.13
C PHE A 18 20.16 -3.78 -8.35
N GLU A 19 20.59 -3.64 -9.60
CA GLU A 19 21.99 -3.37 -9.94
C GLU A 19 22.49 -2.15 -9.15
N SER A 20 23.75 -2.15 -8.72
CA SER A 20 24.32 -1.07 -7.90
C SER A 20 24.35 0.30 -8.60
N THR A 21 24.12 0.32 -9.91
CA THR A 21 23.97 1.53 -10.74
C THR A 21 22.53 2.07 -10.79
N TYR A 22 21.54 1.32 -10.29
CA TYR A 22 20.16 1.80 -10.17
C TYR A 22 20.06 2.86 -9.07
N THR A 23 19.71 4.08 -9.46
CA THR A 23 19.57 5.23 -8.56
C THR A 23 18.12 5.62 -8.29
N GLY A 24 17.16 4.87 -8.85
CA GLY A 24 15.75 5.09 -8.57
C GLY A 24 15.36 4.64 -7.16
N GLY A 25 14.25 5.18 -6.66
CA GLY A 25 13.65 4.70 -5.41
C GLY A 25 13.05 3.30 -5.58
N VAL A 26 12.78 2.63 -4.47
CA VAL A 26 12.12 1.31 -4.46
C VAL A 26 10.83 1.36 -3.65
N ASN A 27 9.83 0.57 -4.04
CA ASN A 27 8.70 0.25 -3.17
C ASN A 27 8.95 -1.11 -2.53
N VAL A 28 8.45 -1.27 -1.31
CA VAL A 28 8.67 -2.46 -0.49
C VAL A 28 7.35 -2.92 0.10
N ALA A 29 7.03 -4.19 -0.06
CA ALA A 29 5.93 -4.87 0.62
C ALA A 29 6.47 -6.09 1.38
N ARG A 30 5.73 -6.55 2.39
CA ARG A 30 6.17 -7.60 3.31
C ARG A 30 5.04 -8.57 3.60
N GLY A 31 5.26 -9.87 3.39
CA GLY A 31 4.33 -10.96 3.69
C GLY A 31 5.06 -12.30 3.66
N ASP A 32 4.53 -13.32 4.33
CA ASP A 32 5.12 -14.67 4.27
C ASP A 32 4.76 -15.34 2.94
N LEU A 33 5.72 -15.41 2.03
CA LEU A 33 5.58 -15.96 0.67
C LEU A 33 6.20 -17.37 0.57
N THR A 34 6.97 -17.78 1.57
CA THR A 34 7.64 -19.08 1.63
C THR A 34 6.96 -20.08 2.57
N GLY A 35 5.99 -19.62 3.36
CA GLY A 35 5.20 -20.43 4.30
C GLY A 35 5.97 -20.82 5.56
N ASP A 36 7.01 -20.07 5.92
CA ASP A 36 7.87 -20.36 7.06
C ASP A 36 7.53 -19.52 8.32
N ALA A 37 6.44 -18.77 8.26
CA ALA A 37 5.94 -17.82 9.25
C ALA A 37 6.87 -16.63 9.52
N ILE A 38 7.88 -16.41 8.67
CA ILE A 38 8.73 -15.23 8.70
C ILE A 38 8.40 -14.39 7.48
N PRO A 39 7.95 -13.13 7.63
CA PRO A 39 7.56 -12.37 6.46
C PRO A 39 8.75 -12.03 5.56
N ASP A 40 8.59 -12.35 4.27
CA ASP A 40 9.49 -12.08 3.17
C ASP A 40 9.36 -10.65 2.66
N LEU A 41 10.26 -10.27 1.76
CA LEU A 41 10.33 -8.93 1.18
C LEU A 41 10.04 -8.95 -0.31
N ILE A 42 9.10 -8.13 -0.76
CA ILE A 42 8.91 -7.81 -2.17
C ILE A 42 9.47 -6.43 -2.42
N VAL A 43 10.36 -6.32 -3.39
CA VAL A 43 11.00 -5.09 -3.80
C VAL A 43 10.67 -4.81 -5.26
N THR A 44 10.15 -3.62 -5.52
CA THR A 44 9.86 -3.16 -6.87
C THR A 44 10.50 -1.81 -7.14
N ALA A 45 10.72 -1.51 -8.41
CA ALA A 45 11.29 -0.23 -8.81
C ALA A 45 10.21 0.87 -8.79
N ARG A 46 10.59 2.10 -8.44
CA ARG A 46 9.74 3.29 -8.64
C ARG A 46 9.87 3.86 -10.05
N ALA A 47 9.13 4.93 -10.31
CA ALA A 47 9.23 5.70 -11.55
C ALA A 47 10.69 5.99 -11.94
N GLY A 48 11.01 5.73 -13.21
CA GLY A 48 12.37 5.72 -13.74
C GLY A 48 13.01 4.32 -13.77
N GLY A 49 12.46 3.34 -13.05
CA GLY A 49 12.84 1.93 -13.11
C GLY A 49 11.83 1.07 -13.88
N GLY A 50 12.29 -0.09 -14.36
CA GLY A 50 11.46 -1.08 -15.06
C GLY A 50 10.49 -1.82 -14.13
N PRO A 51 9.59 -2.67 -14.65
CA PRO A 51 8.56 -3.33 -13.86
C PRO A 51 9.09 -4.60 -13.17
N ARG A 52 10.36 -4.61 -12.79
CA ARG A 52 11.02 -5.75 -12.16
C ARG A 52 10.55 -5.86 -10.71
N VAL A 53 10.20 -7.07 -10.34
CA VAL A 53 9.87 -7.49 -8.99
C VAL A 53 10.96 -8.45 -8.52
N VAL A 54 11.39 -8.27 -7.28
CA VAL A 54 12.35 -9.14 -6.61
C VAL A 54 11.72 -9.55 -5.28
N VAL A 55 11.70 -10.85 -5.02
CA VAL A 55 11.26 -11.40 -3.75
C VAL A 55 12.45 -11.98 -3.02
N LEU A 56 12.63 -11.59 -1.77
CA LEU A 56 13.71 -12.02 -0.91
C LEU A 56 13.15 -12.69 0.33
N ASP A 57 13.71 -13.84 0.66
CA ASP A 57 13.36 -14.62 1.83
C ASP A 57 13.72 -13.83 3.10
N GLY A 58 12.75 -13.65 4.00
CA GLY A 58 12.89 -12.83 5.20
C GLY A 58 13.82 -13.44 6.26
N LYS A 59 14.04 -14.75 6.21
CA LYS A 59 14.87 -15.51 7.15
C LYS A 59 16.33 -15.55 6.74
N THR A 60 16.60 -15.67 5.45
CA THR A 60 17.93 -15.94 4.89
C THR A 60 18.46 -14.78 4.05
N GLY A 61 17.58 -13.90 3.57
CA GLY A 61 17.90 -12.83 2.62
C GLY A 61 18.15 -13.32 1.18
N ALA A 62 17.94 -14.61 0.89
CA ALA A 62 18.13 -15.17 -0.45
C ALA A 62 17.04 -14.71 -1.42
N GLU A 63 17.37 -14.55 -2.70
CA GLU A 63 16.35 -14.31 -3.73
C GLU A 63 15.49 -15.56 -3.92
N VAL A 64 14.19 -15.45 -3.64
CA VAL A 64 13.18 -16.48 -3.87
C VAL A 64 12.76 -16.48 -5.33
N ARG A 65 12.53 -15.28 -5.88
CA ARG A 65 12.16 -15.09 -7.29
C ARG A 65 12.45 -13.68 -7.79
N SER A 66 12.58 -13.57 -9.11
CA SER A 66 12.53 -12.29 -9.80
C SER A 66 11.87 -12.41 -11.18
N PHE A 67 11.05 -11.43 -11.53
CA PHE A 67 10.30 -11.40 -12.79
C PHE A 67 9.87 -9.98 -13.17
N PHE A 68 9.41 -9.79 -14.41
CA PHE A 68 8.77 -8.56 -14.86
C PHE A 68 7.25 -8.68 -14.76
N ALA A 69 6.63 -7.82 -13.96
CA ALA A 69 5.19 -7.88 -13.70
C ALA A 69 4.34 -7.20 -14.78
N PHE A 70 4.94 -6.38 -15.63
CA PHE A 70 4.29 -5.68 -16.73
C PHE A 70 5.22 -5.66 -17.94
N GLU A 71 4.83 -4.96 -19.00
CA GLU A 71 5.60 -4.83 -20.23
C GLU A 71 7.02 -4.33 -19.92
N GLU A 72 8.06 -5.04 -20.34
CA GLU A 72 9.45 -4.76 -19.93
C GLU A 72 9.93 -3.34 -20.23
N SER A 73 9.37 -2.70 -21.27
CA SER A 73 9.67 -1.31 -21.64
C SER A 73 9.02 -0.27 -20.71
N PHE A 74 8.13 -0.67 -19.81
CA PHE A 74 7.42 0.22 -18.92
C PHE A 74 8.34 0.72 -17.79
N THR A 75 8.49 2.03 -17.66
CA THR A 75 9.41 2.64 -16.69
C THR A 75 8.71 3.46 -15.61
N GLY A 76 7.39 3.30 -15.47
CA GLY A 76 6.60 4.03 -14.47
C GLY A 76 6.71 3.49 -13.05
N GLY A 77 7.48 2.42 -12.86
CA GLY A 77 7.57 1.70 -11.59
C GLY A 77 6.33 0.84 -11.28
N VAL A 78 6.41 0.08 -10.19
CA VAL A 78 5.36 -0.85 -9.78
C VAL A 78 5.07 -0.66 -8.30
N ASN A 79 3.78 -0.59 -7.95
CA ASN A 79 3.33 -0.66 -6.57
C ASN A 79 3.06 -2.12 -6.21
N ALA A 80 3.35 -2.50 -4.97
CA ALA A 80 3.18 -3.84 -4.47
C ALA A 80 2.39 -3.83 -3.16
N ALA A 81 1.51 -4.81 -3.00
CA ALA A 81 0.84 -5.17 -1.77
C ALA A 81 0.83 -6.69 -1.62
N VAL A 82 0.51 -7.18 -0.42
CA VAL A 82 0.41 -8.61 -0.14
C VAL A 82 -0.86 -8.92 0.65
N GLY A 83 -1.36 -10.13 0.48
CA GLY A 83 -2.45 -10.71 1.25
C GLY A 83 -2.81 -12.08 0.67
N ASP A 84 -3.36 -12.97 1.49
CA ASP A 84 -3.80 -14.28 1.03
C ASP A 84 -5.13 -14.13 0.27
N LEU A 85 -5.10 -14.33 -1.05
CA LEU A 85 -6.26 -14.22 -1.94
C LEU A 85 -6.90 -15.58 -2.23
N ASN A 86 -6.19 -16.67 -1.92
CA ASN A 86 -6.56 -18.01 -2.32
C ASN A 86 -6.95 -18.92 -1.13
N GLY A 87 -6.62 -18.51 0.09
CA GLY A 87 -6.96 -19.12 1.36
C GLY A 87 -6.03 -20.27 1.78
N ASP A 88 -4.80 -20.34 1.24
CA ASP A 88 -3.83 -21.38 1.57
C ASP A 88 -2.96 -21.05 2.79
N GLY A 89 -3.10 -19.84 3.35
CA GLY A 89 -2.33 -19.36 4.48
C GLY A 89 -0.94 -18.82 4.13
N ILE A 90 -0.61 -18.74 2.84
CA ILE A 90 0.59 -18.08 2.30
C ILE A 90 0.14 -16.76 1.67
N ALA A 91 0.90 -15.69 1.88
CA ALA A 91 0.55 -14.41 1.29
C ALA A 91 0.74 -14.45 -0.23
N ASP A 92 -0.13 -13.76 -0.97
CA ASP A 92 0.02 -13.57 -2.42
C ASP A 92 0.63 -12.20 -2.74
N ILE A 93 1.12 -12.04 -3.97
CA ILE A 93 1.77 -10.82 -4.46
C ILE A 93 0.79 -10.06 -5.37
N ILE A 94 0.42 -8.84 -5.00
CA ILE A 94 -0.49 -7.99 -5.76
C ILE A 94 0.25 -6.76 -6.28
N LEU A 95 0.13 -6.50 -7.58
CA LEU A 95 0.94 -5.52 -8.29
C LEU A 95 0.07 -4.61 -9.15
N THR A 96 0.42 -3.33 -9.17
CA THR A 96 -0.17 -2.33 -10.06
C THR A 96 0.90 -1.43 -10.69
N PRO A 97 0.72 -0.98 -11.95
CA PRO A 97 1.61 0.00 -12.55
C PRO A 97 1.52 1.36 -11.84
N GLY A 98 2.68 2.02 -11.74
CA GLY A 98 2.77 3.43 -11.36
C GLY A 98 2.40 4.39 -12.49
N VAL A 99 2.94 5.61 -12.42
CA VAL A 99 2.66 6.70 -13.37
C VAL A 99 2.97 6.31 -14.82
N GLY A 100 2.09 6.68 -15.76
CA GLY A 100 2.22 6.31 -17.17
C GLY A 100 1.71 4.91 -17.49
N GLY A 101 1.46 4.08 -16.47
CA GLY A 101 0.92 2.74 -16.61
C GLY A 101 -0.60 2.71 -16.62
N SER A 102 -1.16 1.63 -17.16
CA SER A 102 -2.60 1.38 -17.09
C SER A 102 -3.04 1.04 -15.65
N PRO A 103 -4.34 1.16 -15.31
CA PRO A 103 -4.86 0.76 -14.00
C PRO A 103 -5.03 -0.77 -13.86
N ARG A 104 -4.11 -1.55 -14.42
CA ARG A 104 -4.17 -3.01 -14.38
C ARG A 104 -3.73 -3.50 -12.99
N VAL A 105 -4.51 -4.37 -12.40
CA VAL A 105 -4.15 -5.14 -11.20
C VAL A 105 -3.75 -6.54 -11.66
N ARG A 106 -2.61 -7.02 -11.18
CA ARG A 106 -2.18 -8.42 -11.34
C ARG A 106 -1.91 -9.00 -9.97
N ALA A 107 -2.38 -10.21 -9.72
CA ALA A 107 -2.07 -10.95 -8.50
C ALA A 107 -1.41 -12.29 -8.85
N PHE A 108 -0.43 -12.69 -8.04
CA PHE A 108 0.33 -13.92 -8.21
C PHE A 108 0.38 -14.68 -6.91
N ASP A 109 0.16 -15.98 -6.99
CA ASP A 109 0.30 -16.91 -5.89
C ASP A 109 1.71 -16.80 -5.29
N GLY A 110 1.80 -16.57 -3.99
CA GLY A 110 3.08 -16.47 -3.27
C GLY A 110 3.89 -17.76 -3.36
N ALA A 111 3.22 -18.89 -3.12
CA ALA A 111 3.83 -20.21 -3.08
C ALA A 111 4.23 -20.70 -4.47
N SER A 112 3.33 -20.63 -5.46
CA SER A 112 3.58 -21.21 -6.79
C SER A 112 4.06 -20.20 -7.83
N GLY A 113 3.68 -18.92 -7.70
CA GLY A 113 3.89 -17.89 -8.72
C GLY A 113 2.92 -17.90 -9.88
N ALA A 114 1.90 -18.76 -9.85
CA ALA A 114 0.82 -18.71 -10.81
C ALA A 114 0.09 -17.36 -10.76
N GLU A 115 -0.34 -16.83 -11.90
CA GLU A 115 -1.21 -15.65 -11.92
C GLU A 115 -2.60 -16.05 -11.40
N LEU A 116 -3.06 -15.40 -10.33
CA LEU A 116 -4.38 -15.59 -9.74
C LEU A 116 -5.41 -14.66 -10.41
N LEU A 117 -5.06 -13.39 -10.58
CA LEU A 117 -5.96 -12.36 -11.11
C LEU A 117 -5.25 -11.44 -12.11
N SER A 118 -6.00 -10.93 -13.08
CA SER A 118 -5.53 -9.97 -14.06
C SER A 118 -6.71 -9.15 -14.62
N PHE A 119 -6.87 -7.90 -14.17
CA PHE A 119 -8.00 -7.06 -14.58
C PHE A 119 -7.67 -5.56 -14.55
N PHE A 120 -8.52 -4.73 -15.16
CA PHE A 120 -8.41 -3.28 -15.05
C PHE A 120 -9.38 -2.75 -13.97
N ALA A 121 -8.85 -2.08 -12.94
CA ALA A 121 -9.66 -1.53 -11.86
C ALA A 121 -10.45 -0.28 -12.28
N TYR A 122 -9.92 0.44 -13.27
CA TYR A 122 -10.51 1.65 -13.86
C TYR A 122 -10.52 1.54 -15.38
N ASP A 123 -10.90 2.62 -16.07
CA ASP A 123 -10.86 2.68 -17.54
C ASP A 123 -9.48 2.28 -18.07
N GLY A 124 -9.44 1.28 -18.96
CA GLY A 124 -8.18 0.72 -19.47
C GLY A 124 -7.36 1.70 -20.32
N SER A 125 -7.91 2.85 -20.72
CA SER A 125 -7.20 3.94 -21.38
C SER A 125 -6.55 4.93 -20.41
N PHE A 126 -6.93 4.90 -19.13
CA PHE A 126 -6.31 5.73 -18.10
C PHE A 126 -4.82 5.36 -17.94
N ARG A 127 -3.97 6.37 -17.72
CA ARG A 127 -2.50 6.20 -17.62
C ARG A 127 -1.89 6.80 -16.37
N GLY A 128 -2.70 7.11 -15.36
CA GLY A 128 -2.19 7.59 -14.07
C GLY A 128 -1.69 6.46 -13.15
N GLY A 129 -1.78 5.20 -13.58
CA GLY A 129 -1.54 4.03 -12.75
C GLY A 129 -2.58 3.87 -11.63
N ALA A 130 -2.28 2.98 -10.69
CA ALA A 130 -3.07 2.80 -9.48
C ALA A 130 -2.16 2.44 -8.30
N THR A 131 -2.58 2.84 -7.11
CA THR A 131 -2.09 2.27 -5.85
C THR A 131 -3.05 1.18 -5.39
N ILE A 132 -2.53 0.24 -4.62
CA ILE A 132 -3.28 -0.91 -4.10
C ILE A 132 -2.96 -1.08 -2.62
N ALA A 133 -4.00 -1.37 -1.84
CA ALA A 133 -3.91 -1.85 -0.48
C ALA A 133 -4.80 -3.09 -0.34
N VAL A 134 -4.50 -3.94 0.63
CA VAL A 134 -5.11 -5.27 0.76
C VAL A 134 -5.52 -5.51 2.21
N GLY A 135 -6.69 -6.11 2.42
CA GLY A 135 -7.20 -6.52 3.73
C GLY A 135 -8.65 -7.00 3.63
N ASP A 136 -9.08 -7.88 4.53
CA ASP A 136 -10.43 -8.44 4.53
C ASP A 136 -11.45 -7.38 4.95
N VAL A 137 -12.17 -6.78 3.99
CA VAL A 137 -13.17 -5.75 4.28
C VAL A 137 -14.59 -6.31 4.32
N ASN A 138 -14.78 -7.55 3.88
CA ASN A 138 -16.09 -8.18 3.72
C ASN A 138 -16.34 -9.30 4.77
N GLY A 139 -15.30 -9.72 5.49
CA GLY A 139 -15.31 -10.68 6.59
C GLY A 139 -15.36 -12.15 6.17
N ASP A 140 -14.95 -12.48 4.95
CA ASP A 140 -14.95 -13.85 4.44
C ASP A 140 -13.65 -14.62 4.74
N GLY A 141 -12.67 -13.96 5.37
CA GLY A 141 -11.37 -14.52 5.71
C GLY A 141 -10.37 -14.52 4.54
N ILE A 142 -10.73 -13.93 3.40
CA ILE A 142 -9.85 -13.71 2.25
C ILE A 142 -9.56 -12.21 2.15
N ALA A 143 -8.32 -11.85 1.81
CA ALA A 143 -7.97 -10.44 1.73
C ALA A 143 -8.58 -9.78 0.48
N ASP A 144 -9.25 -8.65 0.64
CA ASP A 144 -9.84 -7.88 -0.48
C ASP A 144 -8.86 -6.84 -1.05
N LEU A 145 -9.14 -6.37 -2.27
CA LEU A 145 -8.31 -5.43 -3.01
C LEU A 145 -8.91 -4.03 -3.00
N VAL A 146 -8.24 -3.06 -2.38
CA VAL A 146 -8.65 -1.65 -2.38
C VAL A 146 -7.74 -0.84 -3.28
N THR A 147 -8.27 -0.41 -4.43
CA THR A 147 -7.53 0.38 -5.42
C THR A 147 -7.82 1.86 -5.30
N ALA A 148 -6.79 2.67 -5.55
CA ALA A 148 -6.85 4.13 -5.58
C ALA A 148 -6.12 4.65 -6.82
N PRO A 149 -6.74 5.46 -7.69
CA PRO A 149 -6.12 5.88 -8.94
C PRO A 149 -5.08 6.97 -8.68
N GLY A 150 -4.01 6.96 -9.48
CA GLY A 150 -2.98 8.00 -9.43
C GLY A 150 -3.43 9.33 -10.07
N ALA A 151 -2.44 10.21 -10.30
CA ALA A 151 -2.68 11.55 -10.84
C ALA A 151 -3.43 11.52 -12.19
N GLY A 152 -4.34 12.47 -12.39
CA GLY A 152 -5.26 12.50 -13.54
C GLY A 152 -6.53 11.67 -13.35
N GLY A 153 -6.56 10.75 -12.37
CA GLY A 153 -7.76 10.04 -11.95
C GLY A 153 -8.60 10.84 -10.94
N GLY A 154 -9.91 10.59 -10.91
CA GLY A 154 -10.77 11.10 -9.84
C GLY A 154 -10.53 10.37 -8.51
N PRO A 155 -10.96 10.89 -7.35
CA PRO A 155 -10.71 10.25 -6.05
C PRO A 155 -11.66 9.07 -5.79
N ASN A 156 -11.86 8.20 -6.79
CA ASN A 156 -12.75 7.06 -6.71
C ASN A 156 -12.00 5.84 -6.16
N VAL A 157 -12.27 5.50 -4.91
CA VAL A 157 -11.83 4.24 -4.31
C VAL A 157 -12.71 3.14 -4.88
N ARG A 158 -12.09 2.02 -5.27
CA ARG A 158 -12.79 0.81 -5.67
C ARG A 158 -12.27 -0.37 -4.89
N ILE A 159 -13.19 -1.24 -4.50
CA ILE A 159 -12.94 -2.41 -3.68
C ILE A 159 -13.35 -3.62 -4.48
N PHE A 160 -12.48 -4.60 -4.59
CA PHE A 160 -12.73 -5.86 -5.29
C PHE A 160 -12.51 -7.03 -4.35
N ASP A 161 -13.34 -8.02 -4.50
CA ASP A 161 -13.21 -9.32 -3.86
C ASP A 161 -11.87 -9.95 -4.27
N GLY A 162 -11.06 -10.33 -3.27
CA GLY A 162 -9.70 -10.84 -3.49
C GLY A 162 -9.63 -12.13 -4.31
N LYS A 163 -10.69 -12.94 -4.25
CA LYS A 163 -10.74 -14.25 -4.88
C LYS A 163 -11.27 -14.20 -6.31
N THR A 164 -12.22 -13.30 -6.57
CA THR A 164 -13.00 -13.28 -7.83
C THR A 164 -12.78 -12.03 -8.67
N ALA A 165 -12.13 -11.00 -8.11
CA ALA A 165 -12.03 -9.66 -8.69
C ALA A 165 -13.39 -8.99 -8.97
N THR A 166 -14.46 -9.44 -8.32
CA THR A 166 -15.77 -8.81 -8.41
C THR A 166 -15.76 -7.50 -7.63
N GLU A 167 -16.26 -6.40 -8.22
CA GLU A 167 -16.36 -5.12 -7.49
C GLU A 167 -17.37 -5.25 -6.34
N LEU A 168 -16.88 -5.12 -5.10
CA LEU A 168 -17.69 -5.11 -3.89
C LEU A 168 -18.30 -3.73 -3.66
N ARG A 169 -17.53 -2.67 -3.93
CA ARG A 169 -17.94 -1.29 -3.66
C ARG A 169 -17.10 -0.28 -4.44
N SER A 170 -17.68 0.88 -4.67
CA SER A 170 -16.94 2.08 -5.07
C SER A 170 -17.56 3.36 -4.51
N PHE A 171 -16.71 4.34 -4.21
CA PHE A 171 -17.13 5.64 -3.69
C PHE A 171 -16.10 6.73 -4.02
N PHE A 172 -16.51 7.99 -3.99
CA PHE A 172 -15.59 9.12 -4.09
C PHE A 172 -15.13 9.55 -2.69
N ALA A 173 -13.82 9.48 -2.44
CA ALA A 173 -13.26 9.79 -1.13
C ALA A 173 -13.11 11.30 -0.86
N PHE A 174 -13.13 12.12 -1.92
CA PHE A 174 -13.01 13.58 -1.90
C PHE A 174 -13.89 14.19 -3.00
N ASP A 175 -13.76 15.49 -3.28
CA ASP A 175 -14.47 16.17 -4.37
C ASP A 175 -14.34 15.37 -5.69
N PRO A 176 -15.45 14.95 -6.33
CA PRO A 176 -15.41 14.18 -7.58
C PRO A 176 -14.68 14.85 -8.74
N ASN A 177 -14.40 16.15 -8.68
CA ASN A 177 -13.61 16.90 -9.66
C ASN A 177 -12.12 16.97 -9.33
N PHE A 178 -11.69 16.51 -8.15
CA PHE A 178 -10.27 16.43 -7.80
C PHE A 178 -9.53 15.47 -8.72
N ARG A 179 -8.33 15.85 -9.19
CA ARG A 179 -7.53 15.05 -10.14
C ARG A 179 -6.08 14.86 -9.71
N GLY A 180 -5.77 15.16 -8.45
CA GLY A 180 -4.42 14.94 -7.88
C GLY A 180 -4.07 13.47 -7.63
N GLY A 181 -5.02 12.55 -7.87
CA GLY A 181 -4.93 11.16 -7.45
C GLY A 181 -5.17 10.97 -5.96
N ILE A 182 -5.23 9.74 -5.50
CA ILE A 182 -5.36 9.40 -4.08
C ILE A 182 -4.44 8.25 -3.73
N THR A 183 -4.15 8.09 -2.44
CA THR A 183 -3.50 6.91 -1.88
C THR A 183 -4.45 6.22 -0.91
N ALA A 184 -4.34 4.90 -0.79
CA ALA A 184 -5.15 4.12 0.14
C ALA A 184 -4.28 3.22 1.02
N ALA A 185 -4.72 3.00 2.26
CA ALA A 185 -4.18 2.00 3.18
C ALA A 185 -5.36 1.27 3.82
N VAL A 186 -5.15 0.00 4.19
CA VAL A 186 -6.20 -0.88 4.71
C VAL A 186 -5.68 -1.58 5.97
N GLY A 187 -6.54 -1.72 6.97
CA GLY A 187 -6.24 -2.47 8.19
C GLY A 187 -7.40 -2.49 9.17
N ASP A 188 -7.58 -3.60 9.88
CA ASP A 188 -8.55 -3.71 10.98
C ASP A 188 -7.99 -2.96 12.20
N VAL A 189 -8.56 -1.78 12.47
CA VAL A 189 -8.13 -0.91 13.58
C VAL A 189 -9.16 -0.88 14.70
N THR A 190 -10.34 -1.43 14.46
CA THR A 190 -11.40 -1.53 15.45
C THR A 190 -11.38 -2.88 16.18
N GLY A 191 -10.71 -3.88 15.63
CA GLY A 191 -10.66 -5.24 16.12
C GLY A 191 -11.97 -5.99 15.93
N ASP A 192 -12.81 -5.55 14.99
CA ASP A 192 -14.13 -6.16 14.73
C ASP A 192 -14.06 -7.28 13.67
N GLY A 193 -12.88 -7.53 13.12
CA GLY A 193 -12.63 -8.53 12.08
C GLY A 193 -12.84 -8.02 10.66
N PHE A 194 -13.20 -6.75 10.48
CA PHE A 194 -13.30 -6.10 9.18
C PHE A 194 -12.27 -4.98 9.08
N ALA A 195 -11.57 -4.91 7.95
CA ALA A 195 -10.57 -3.87 7.74
C ALA A 195 -11.21 -2.49 7.45
N GLU A 196 -10.67 -1.45 8.08
CA GLU A 196 -10.94 -0.06 7.72
C GLU A 196 -10.10 0.39 6.51
N ILE A 197 -10.58 1.42 5.82
CA ILE A 197 -9.91 2.01 4.66
C ILE A 197 -9.55 3.46 4.97
N PHE A 198 -8.28 3.80 4.82
CA PHE A 198 -7.75 5.15 4.96
C PHE A 198 -7.38 5.69 3.59
N VAL A 199 -7.78 6.93 3.30
CA VAL A 199 -7.56 7.54 1.99
C VAL A 199 -6.93 8.92 2.17
N GLY A 200 -5.79 9.14 1.51
CA GLY A 200 -5.08 10.41 1.47
C GLY A 200 -5.26 11.12 0.12
N ALA A 201 -5.51 12.42 0.14
CA ALA A 201 -5.57 13.22 -1.08
C ALA A 201 -4.16 13.43 -1.68
N GLY A 202 -4.02 13.19 -2.98
CA GLY A 202 -2.76 13.37 -3.71
C GLY A 202 -2.35 14.84 -3.89
N ALA A 203 -1.37 15.07 -4.76
CA ALA A 203 -0.79 16.40 -4.98
C ALA A 203 -1.85 17.45 -5.40
N GLY A 204 -1.77 18.66 -4.83
CA GLY A 204 -2.74 19.73 -5.04
C GLY A 204 -4.00 19.61 -4.17
N GLY A 205 -4.15 18.53 -3.40
CA GLY A 205 -5.17 18.38 -2.36
C GLY A 205 -4.72 18.96 -1.02
N SER A 206 -5.70 19.27 -0.16
CA SER A 206 -5.45 19.54 1.27
C SER A 206 -4.84 18.30 1.95
N PRO A 207 -4.23 18.41 3.15
CA PRO A 207 -3.64 17.27 3.84
C PRO A 207 -4.70 16.42 4.55
N LEU A 208 -5.83 16.22 3.89
CA LEU A 208 -6.98 15.53 4.43
C LEU A 208 -6.75 14.03 4.32
N VAL A 209 -7.05 13.34 5.41
CA VAL A 209 -7.16 11.88 5.46
C VAL A 209 -8.59 11.55 5.87
N ASN A 210 -9.25 10.74 5.04
CA ASN A 210 -10.58 10.21 5.30
C ASN A 210 -10.47 8.73 5.63
N SER A 211 -11.19 8.28 6.67
CA SER A 211 -11.29 6.87 7.01
C SER A 211 -12.71 6.37 6.79
N TYR A 212 -12.82 5.14 6.31
CA TYR A 212 -14.08 4.50 5.95
C TYR A 212 -14.14 3.11 6.59
N ASN A 213 -15.34 2.72 7.00
CA ASN A 213 -15.61 1.35 7.40
C ASN A 213 -15.60 0.47 6.13
N GLY A 214 -14.76 -0.57 6.07
CA GLY A 214 -14.60 -1.38 4.86
C GLY A 214 -15.89 -2.12 4.48
N GLN A 215 -16.62 -2.63 5.47
CA GLN A 215 -17.83 -3.39 5.26
C GLN A 215 -18.95 -2.54 4.63
N THR A 216 -19.16 -1.31 5.10
CA THR A 216 -20.28 -0.45 4.67
C THR A 216 -19.89 0.62 3.65
N GLY A 217 -18.61 1.01 3.60
CA GLY A 217 -18.12 2.19 2.87
C GLY A 217 -18.51 3.52 3.50
N SER A 218 -19.03 3.53 4.73
CA SER A 218 -19.41 4.75 5.43
C SER A 218 -18.17 5.49 5.93
N LEU A 219 -18.16 6.82 5.77
CA LEU A 219 -17.11 7.67 6.34
C LEU A 219 -17.17 7.57 7.88
N ILE A 220 -16.06 7.18 8.49
CA ILE A 220 -15.88 7.14 9.94
C ILE A 220 -15.34 8.47 10.44
N ASN A 221 -14.24 8.95 9.82
CA ASN A 221 -13.54 10.15 10.27
C ASN A 221 -12.88 10.90 9.10
N SER A 222 -12.59 12.18 9.33
CA SER A 222 -11.96 13.08 8.37
C SER A 222 -11.11 14.10 9.12
N PHE A 223 -9.80 14.14 8.88
CA PHE A 223 -8.89 15.00 9.61
C PHE A 223 -7.73 15.53 8.75
N ASN A 224 -7.21 16.71 9.11
CA ASN A 224 -6.01 17.24 8.48
C ASN A 224 -4.75 16.68 9.17
N ALA A 225 -3.94 15.92 8.44
CA ALA A 225 -2.68 15.38 8.92
C ALA A 225 -1.58 16.44 9.06
N TYR A 226 -1.69 17.55 8.32
CA TYR A 226 -0.76 18.68 8.34
C TYR A 226 -1.53 20.00 8.41
N ASP A 227 -0.80 21.12 8.48
CA ASP A 227 -1.41 22.45 8.49
C ASP A 227 -2.34 22.64 7.28
N SER A 228 -3.50 23.26 7.49
CA SER A 228 -4.51 23.44 6.44
C SER A 228 -4.02 24.25 5.23
N GLY A 229 -2.97 25.06 5.37
CA GLY A 229 -2.34 25.78 4.27
C GLY A 229 -1.42 24.91 3.38
N PHE A 230 -1.14 23.67 3.78
CA PHE A 230 -0.33 22.74 3.00
C PHE A 230 -1.19 22.00 1.96
N ASN A 231 -1.05 22.38 0.69
CA ASN A 231 -1.77 21.77 -0.44
C ASN A 231 -0.92 20.75 -1.20
N GLY A 232 0.00 20.10 -0.49
CA GLY A 232 0.97 19.22 -1.09
C GLY A 232 0.52 17.78 -1.24
N GLY A 233 -0.65 17.43 -0.73
CA GLY A 233 -1.15 16.05 -0.64
C GLY A 233 -0.42 15.19 0.37
N VAL A 234 -1.02 14.05 0.69
CA VAL A 234 -0.53 13.07 1.66
C VAL A 234 -0.62 11.65 1.12
N ALA A 235 0.40 10.86 1.44
CA ALA A 235 0.39 9.40 1.33
C ALA A 235 0.01 8.79 2.68
N VAL A 236 -0.81 7.75 2.65
CA VAL A 236 -1.16 6.95 3.82
C VAL A 236 -0.56 5.55 3.72
N GLY A 237 -0.15 4.99 4.85
CA GLY A 237 0.32 3.61 5.01
C GLY A 237 -0.19 3.03 6.32
N PHE A 238 -0.35 1.71 6.38
CA PHE A 238 -0.80 1.01 7.58
C PHE A 238 0.31 0.09 8.12
N SER A 239 0.49 0.11 9.44
CA SER A 239 1.41 -0.78 10.15
C SER A 239 0.60 -1.62 11.15
N PRO A 240 0.36 -2.91 10.87
CA PRO A 240 -0.09 -3.86 11.87
C PRO A 240 1.14 -4.21 12.73
N ASP A 241 1.41 -3.46 13.79
CA ASP A 241 2.45 -3.87 14.74
C ASP A 241 1.96 -5.07 15.55
N GLY A 242 2.79 -6.13 15.59
CA GLY A 242 2.50 -7.39 16.29
C GLY A 242 2.43 -7.28 17.82
N ASN A 243 2.40 -6.07 18.36
CA ASN A 243 2.16 -5.75 19.77
C ASN A 243 0.67 -5.42 20.05
N GLY A 244 -0.18 -5.33 19.00
CA GLY A 244 -1.60 -5.00 19.11
C GLY A 244 -1.94 -3.50 19.16
N ASP A 245 -1.08 -2.60 18.68
CA ASP A 245 -1.28 -1.12 18.65
C ASP A 245 -1.23 -0.56 17.21
N PRO A 246 -2.14 -0.98 16.30
CA PRO A 246 -2.02 -0.68 14.89
C PRO A 246 -1.84 0.81 14.62
N ARG A 247 -1.07 1.16 13.58
CA ARG A 247 -0.76 2.57 13.29
C ARG A 247 -1.06 2.95 11.87
N LEU A 248 -1.67 4.12 11.73
CA LEU A 248 -1.71 4.84 10.47
C LEU A 248 -0.47 5.73 10.38
N VAL A 249 0.27 5.58 9.29
CA VAL A 249 1.43 6.42 8.97
C VAL A 249 1.02 7.35 7.84
N VAL A 250 1.35 8.64 7.97
CA VAL A 250 1.04 9.65 6.95
C VAL A 250 2.31 10.42 6.63
N ALA A 251 2.56 10.61 5.33
CA ALA A 251 3.70 11.33 4.79
C ALA A 251 3.25 12.43 3.81
N PRO A 252 3.95 13.58 3.74
CA PRO A 252 3.65 14.62 2.76
C PRO A 252 4.23 14.26 1.38
N LEU A 253 3.50 14.50 0.29
CA LEU A 253 3.92 14.06 -1.05
C LEU A 253 4.89 15.02 -1.77
N THR A 254 4.77 16.33 -1.56
CA THR A 254 5.43 17.34 -2.42
C THR A 254 6.37 18.30 -1.68
N LYS A 255 6.56 18.12 -0.36
CA LYS A 255 7.57 18.85 0.41
C LYS A 255 8.22 17.93 1.43
N PRO A 256 9.52 18.12 1.73
CA PRO A 256 10.12 17.51 2.90
C PRO A 256 9.31 17.90 4.12
N GLY A 257 8.83 16.90 4.87
CA GLY A 257 8.06 17.11 6.08
C GLY A 257 8.11 15.86 6.93
N ALA A 258 7.85 16.03 8.22
CA ALA A 258 7.88 14.92 9.14
C ALA A 258 6.79 13.89 8.78
N ILE A 259 7.19 12.64 8.77
CA ILE A 259 6.27 11.50 8.81
C ILE A 259 5.57 11.51 10.16
N LYS A 260 4.25 11.32 10.16
CA LYS A 260 3.44 11.27 11.37
C LYS A 260 2.84 9.87 11.52
N SER A 261 2.89 9.32 12.73
CA SER A 261 2.08 8.17 13.10
C SER A 261 0.85 8.61 13.90
N TYR A 262 -0.23 7.86 13.70
CA TYR A 262 -1.50 8.02 14.38
C TYR A 262 -1.88 6.66 14.99
N ARG A 263 -2.28 6.70 16.26
CA ARG A 263 -2.81 5.54 17.00
C ARG A 263 -4.33 5.52 16.95
N PHE A 264 -4.89 4.39 17.33
CA PHE A 264 -6.33 4.16 17.49
C PHE A 264 -6.63 3.82 18.96
N ASP A 265 -7.69 4.37 19.54
CA ASP A 265 -8.07 4.10 20.95
C ASP A 265 -9.43 3.39 20.97
N ALA A 266 -9.47 2.18 21.56
CA ALA A 266 -10.71 1.48 21.96
C ALA A 266 -11.87 1.51 20.94
N GLY A 267 -11.60 1.12 19.70
CA GLY A 267 -12.61 1.03 18.64
C GLY A 267 -13.07 2.38 18.06
N ASN A 268 -12.44 3.48 18.47
CA ASN A 268 -12.63 4.80 17.87
C ASN A 268 -11.31 5.31 17.29
N ILE A 269 -11.38 5.93 16.11
CA ILE A 269 -10.23 6.62 15.49
C ILE A 269 -9.97 7.92 16.27
N LEU A 270 -9.38 7.82 17.46
CA LEU A 270 -8.94 8.96 18.26
C LEU A 270 -7.51 9.33 17.87
N ILE A 271 -7.39 10.35 17.04
CA ILE A 271 -6.13 10.98 16.69
C ILE A 271 -5.69 11.85 17.87
N ASN A 272 -5.12 11.24 18.91
CA ASN A 272 -4.52 11.98 20.00
C ASN A 272 -3.00 11.99 19.88
N ASN A 273 -2.48 13.18 19.55
CA ASN A 273 -1.08 13.59 19.51
C ASN A 273 -0.17 12.71 18.64
N ALA A 274 -0.10 13.05 17.34
CA ALA A 274 0.94 12.58 16.44
C ALA A 274 2.33 12.76 17.07
N SER A 275 2.97 11.67 17.47
CA SER A 275 4.41 11.68 17.75
C SER A 275 5.14 11.79 16.41
N GLN A 276 6.04 12.78 16.27
CA GLN A 276 6.99 12.78 15.16
C GLN A 276 7.80 11.49 15.24
N ILE A 277 7.79 10.72 14.17
CA ILE A 277 8.65 9.55 14.06
C ILE A 277 10.04 10.05 13.68
N GLY A 278 11.01 9.93 14.59
CA GLY A 278 12.42 9.91 14.21
C GLY A 278 12.68 8.64 13.40
N PHE A 279 13.64 8.66 12.46
CA PHE A 279 13.90 7.64 11.42
C PHE A 279 14.12 6.16 11.87
N ALA A 280 13.73 5.75 13.07
CA ALA A 280 13.81 4.39 13.60
C ALA A 280 12.50 3.57 13.54
N ASP A 281 11.29 4.17 13.45
CA ASP A 281 10.01 3.42 13.55
C ASP A 281 9.27 3.14 12.21
N VAL A 282 9.90 3.27 11.04
CA VAL A 282 9.20 3.04 9.76
C VAL A 282 9.66 1.74 9.09
N GLY A 283 9.10 0.64 9.57
CA GLY A 283 9.17 -0.69 8.97
C GLY A 283 7.95 -1.03 8.11
N ALA A 284 7.41 -0.08 7.35
CA ALA A 284 6.39 -0.33 6.32
C ALA A 284 6.29 0.87 5.37
N SER A 285 6.14 0.58 4.08
CA SER A 285 6.01 1.51 2.95
C SER A 285 5.39 2.88 3.27
N ILE A 286 6.17 3.95 3.10
CA ILE A 286 5.68 5.29 2.75
C ILE A 286 6.73 6.00 1.89
N GLY A 287 6.28 6.39 0.69
CA GLY A 287 7.03 7.15 -0.31
C GLY A 287 7.11 6.42 -1.63
#